data_AF-A0A947GLR4-F1
#
_entry.id   AF-A0A947GLR4-F1
#
_cell.length_a   1.000
_cell.length_b   1.000
_cell.length_c   1.000
_cell.angle_alpha   90.00
_cell.angle_beta   90.00
_cell.angle_gamma   90.00
#
_symmetry.space_group_name_H-M   'P 1'
#
loop_
_entity.id
_entity.type
_entity.pdbx_description
1 polymer ?
#
loop_
_entity_poly.entity_id
_entity_poly.type
_entity_poly.pdbx_seq_one_letter_code
_entity_poly.pdbx_strand_id
1 'polypeptide(L)'
;MSALWRDLVGARVLLLLGAGLLAALIALTFEPTRDAGTVHGRVTGFNQLESKYPRPVRLLSVKLDDGKLVWVRAPNGVLPAPNARVRLVRHEHLGLWRRTTFQFEAYEPYNGQ
;
A
#
# COMPACT_ATOMS: atom_id res chain seq x y z
N MET A 1 -24.74 37.71 -31.10
CA MET A 1 -24.19 36.99 -29.92
C MET A 1 -23.23 37.93 -29.22
N SER A 2 -23.52 38.39 -27.99
CA SER A 2 -22.73 39.44 -27.32
C SER A 2 -21.37 38.90 -26.83
N ALA A 3 -20.35 39.76 -26.78
CA ALA A 3 -18.99 39.39 -26.37
C ALA A 3 -18.95 38.66 -25.01
N LEU A 4 -19.79 39.09 -24.07
CA LEU A 4 -19.97 38.47 -22.75
C LEU A 4 -20.33 36.97 -22.81
N TRP A 5 -21.11 36.55 -23.81
CA TRP A 5 -21.47 35.14 -23.99
C TRP A 5 -20.31 34.32 -24.56
N ARG A 6 -19.45 34.89 -25.42
CA ARG A 6 -18.25 34.21 -25.92
C ARG A 6 -17.21 34.02 -24.82
N ASP A 7 -17.01 35.02 -23.96
CA ASP A 7 -16.05 34.94 -22.87
C ASP A 7 -16.49 33.94 -21.79
N LEU A 8 -17.79 33.90 -21.47
CA LEU A 8 -18.36 32.92 -20.53
C LEU A 8 -18.24 31.48 -21.05
N VAL A 9 -18.51 31.27 -22.34
CA VAL A 9 -18.38 29.95 -22.97
C VAL A 9 -16.90 29.54 -23.06
N GLY A 10 -16.01 30.45 -23.46
CA GLY A 10 -14.57 30.20 -23.51
C GLY A 10 -13.98 29.84 -22.15
N ALA A 11 -14.38 30.56 -21.09
CA ALA A 11 -13.95 30.28 -19.72
C ALA A 11 -14.42 28.89 -19.24
N ARG A 12 -15.65 28.48 -19.56
CA ARG A 12 -16.17 27.15 -19.20
C ARG A 12 -15.46 26.02 -19.94
N VAL A 13 -15.15 26.21 -21.22
CA VAL A 13 -14.39 25.22 -22.01
C VAL A 13 -12.99 25.05 -21.45
N LEU A 14 -12.30 26.13 -21.10
CA LEU A 14 -10.97 26.07 -20.46
C LEU A 14 -11.00 25.39 -19.10
N LEU A 15 -12.02 25.65 -18.29
CA LEU A 15 -12.21 24.99 -16.99
C LEU A 15 -12.45 23.49 -17.14
N LEU A 16 -13.25 23.06 -18.13
CA LEU A 16 -13.49 21.64 -18.40
C LEU A 16 -12.22 20.93 -18.89
N LEU A 17 -11.44 21.58 -19.75
CA LEU A 17 -10.15 21.05 -20.21
C LEU A 17 -9.14 20.92 -19.06
N GLY A 18 -9.04 21.94 -18.20
CA GLY A 18 -8.18 21.91 -17.02
C GLY A 18 -8.60 20.83 -16.02
N ALA A 19 -9.90 20.68 -15.75
CA ALA A 19 -10.43 19.64 -14.88
C ALA A 19 -10.21 18.23 -15.45
N GLY A 20 -10.38 18.05 -16.76
CA GLY A 20 -10.09 16.79 -17.44
C GLY A 20 -8.61 16.41 -17.39
N LEU A 21 -7.72 17.38 -17.60
CA LEU A 21 -6.27 17.17 -17.48
C LEU A 21 -5.87 16.82 -16.04
N LEU A 22 -6.42 17.52 -15.05
CA LEU A 22 -6.18 17.23 -13.63
C LEU A 22 -6.67 15.82 -13.25
N ALA A 23 -7.84 15.42 -13.73
CA ALA A 23 -8.39 14.08 -13.50
C ALA A 23 -7.49 12.98 -14.12
N ALA A 24 -6.97 13.21 -15.33
CA ALA A 24 -6.05 12.29 -15.98
C ALA A 24 -4.72 12.15 -15.22
N LEU A 25 -4.18 13.26 -14.69
CA LEU A 25 -2.97 13.25 -13.87
C LEU A 25 -3.17 12.50 -12.56
N ILE A 26 -4.32 12.67 -11.91
CA ILE A 26 -4.67 11.94 -10.70
C ILE A 26 -4.73 10.43 -11.01
N ALA A 27 -5.40 10.03 -12.08
CA ALA A 27 -5.49 8.62 -12.48
C ALA A 27 -4.12 7.96 -12.75
N LEU A 28 -3.12 8.72 -13.22
CA LEU A 28 -1.76 8.22 -13.43
C LEU A 28 -0.98 7.99 -12.13
N THR A 29 -1.31 8.70 -11.05
CA THR A 29 -0.63 8.56 -9.75
C THR A 29 -1.20 7.45 -8.87
N PHE A 30 -2.45 7.04 -9.08
CA PHE A 30 -3.05 5.93 -8.36
C PHE A 30 -2.73 4.62 -9.07
N GLU A 31 -1.70 3.91 -8.61
CA GLU A 31 -1.49 2.53 -9.03
C GLU A 31 -2.59 1.65 -8.39
N PRO A 32 -3.47 1.02 -9.18
CA PRO A 32 -4.46 0.12 -8.61
C PRO A 32 -3.73 -1.08 -7.99
N THR A 33 -3.80 -1.20 -6.67
CA THR A 33 -3.40 -2.40 -5.95
C THR A 33 -4.53 -3.40 -5.99
N ARG A 34 -4.24 -4.62 -6.43
CA ARG A 34 -5.16 -5.75 -6.35
C ARG A 34 -4.69 -6.71 -5.26
N ASP A 35 -5.62 -7.16 -4.44
CA ASP A 35 -5.35 -8.24 -3.49
C ASP A 35 -5.15 -9.54 -4.28
N ALA A 36 -3.92 -10.05 -4.23
CA ALA A 36 -3.48 -11.24 -4.96
C ALA A 36 -3.53 -12.52 -4.10
N GLY A 37 -4.15 -12.43 -2.91
CA GLY A 37 -4.36 -13.52 -1.98
C GLY A 37 -3.65 -13.34 -0.64
N THR A 38 -3.91 -14.28 0.26
CA THR A 38 -3.29 -14.35 1.58
C THR A 38 -2.12 -15.34 1.56
N VAL A 39 -1.08 -15.03 2.32
CA VAL A 39 0.15 -15.82 2.43
C VAL A 39 0.50 -15.99 3.89
N HIS A 40 1.03 -17.15 4.25
CA HIS A 40 1.41 -17.47 5.62
C HIS A 40 2.93 -17.48 5.76
N GLY A 41 3.39 -17.14 6.96
CA GLY A 41 4.80 -17.20 7.30
C GLY A 41 5.04 -17.17 8.81
N ARG A 42 6.30 -17.21 9.19
CA ARG A 42 6.75 -17.13 10.59
C ARG A 42 7.65 -15.93 10.81
N VAL A 43 7.45 -15.24 11.92
CA VAL A 43 8.31 -14.11 12.31
C VAL A 43 9.68 -14.62 12.74
N THR A 44 10.73 -14.23 12.02
CA THR A 44 12.12 -14.61 12.32
C THR A 44 12.88 -13.52 13.06
N GLY A 45 12.41 -12.27 13.00
CA GLY A 45 13.06 -11.16 13.70
C GLY A 45 12.31 -9.85 13.55
N PHE A 46 12.79 -8.83 14.26
CA PHE A 46 12.26 -7.48 14.23
C PHE A 46 13.40 -6.49 13.98
N ASN A 47 13.14 -5.48 13.16
CA ASN A 47 14.04 -4.37 12.92
C ASN A 47 13.27 -3.07 13.11
N GLN A 48 13.85 -2.13 13.85
CA GLN A 48 13.29 -0.78 13.97
C GLN A 48 14.10 0.15 13.06
N LEU A 49 13.44 0.70 12.05
CA LEU A 49 14.05 1.76 11.24
C LEU A 49 13.93 3.07 12.02
N GLU A 50 15.09 3.62 12.38
CA GLU A 50 15.17 5.02 12.80
C GLU A 50 14.82 5.89 11.61
N SER A 51 13.60 6.41 11.62
CA SER A 51 13.10 7.28 10.58
C SER A 51 13.32 8.72 11.01
N LYS A 52 13.73 9.57 10.06
CA LYS A 52 13.73 11.03 10.23
C LYS A 52 12.31 11.61 10.43
N TYR A 53 11.29 10.78 10.20
CA TYR A 53 9.88 11.09 10.42
C TYR A 53 9.46 10.77 11.87
N PRO A 54 8.47 11.48 12.43
CA PRO A 54 8.15 11.49 13.86
C PRO A 54 7.65 10.16 14.44
N ARG A 55 7.51 9.09 13.64
CA ARG A 55 7.09 7.77 14.12
C ARG A 55 8.09 6.71 13.68
N PRO A 56 8.70 5.97 14.62
CA PRO A 56 9.59 4.88 14.27
C PRO A 56 8.81 3.81 13.49
N VAL A 57 9.34 3.41 12.34
CA VAL A 57 8.74 2.35 11.54
C VAL A 57 9.35 1.04 11.98
N ARG A 58 8.53 0.17 12.58
CA ARG A 58 8.94 -1.19 12.93
C ARG A 58 8.67 -2.11 11.75
N LEU A 59 9.68 -2.88 11.36
CA LEU A 59 9.61 -3.93 10.35
C LEU A 59 9.72 -5.30 11.02
N LEU A 60 8.86 -6.21 10.61
CA LEU A 60 8.96 -7.63 10.93
C LEU A 60 9.65 -8.34 9.77
N SER A 61 10.66 -9.13 10.09
CA SER A 61 11.23 -10.10 9.17
C SER A 61 10.39 -11.36 9.25
N VAL A 62 9.74 -11.73 8.15
CA VAL A 62 8.86 -12.90 8.07
C VAL A 62 9.42 -13.86 7.04
N LYS A 63 9.63 -15.11 7.44
CA LYS A 63 9.92 -16.20 6.52
C LYS A 63 8.60 -16.82 6.08
N LEU A 64 8.25 -16.64 4.81
CA LEU A 64 7.07 -17.22 4.19
C LEU A 64 7.20 -18.75 4.10
N ASP A 65 6.06 -19.42 3.96
CA ASP A 65 6.01 -20.88 3.81
C ASP A 65 6.70 -21.37 2.52
N ASP A 66 6.83 -20.51 1.50
CA ASP A 66 7.62 -20.78 0.28
C ASP A 66 9.14 -20.63 0.48
N GLY A 67 9.57 -20.34 1.72
CA GLY A 67 10.97 -20.19 2.11
C GLY A 67 11.54 -18.77 1.93
N LYS A 68 10.83 -17.84 1.28
CA LYS A 68 11.31 -16.47 1.06
C LYS A 68 11.26 -15.65 2.34
N LEU A 69 12.25 -14.78 2.52
CA LEU A 69 12.26 -13.78 3.58
C LEU A 69 11.67 -12.48 3.04
N VAL A 70 10.66 -11.95 3.74
CA VAL A 70 10.03 -10.67 3.42
C VAL A 70 10.05 -9.77 4.64
N TRP A 71 10.14 -8.46 4.38
CA TRP A 71 10.00 -7.44 5.42
C TRP A 71 8.64 -6.80 5.29
N VAL A 72 7.86 -6.84 6.37
CA VAL A 72 6.53 -6.24 6.44
C VAL A 72 6.48 -5.25 7.57
N ARG A 73 5.67 -4.20 7.43
CA ARG A 73 5.47 -3.23 8.51
C ARG A 73 4.77 -3.93 9.68
N ALA A 74 5.35 -3.83 10.87
CA ALA A 74 4.72 -4.32 12.08
C ALA A 74 3.42 -3.53 12.34
N PRO A 75 2.33 -4.18 12.77
CA PRO A 75 1.16 -3.47 13.24
C PRO A 75 1.54 -2.59 14.44
N ASN A 76 0.89 -1.43 14.58
CA ASN A 76 1.11 -0.55 15.71
C ASN A 76 0.58 -1.26 16.98
N GLY A 77 1.48 -1.66 17.89
CA GLY A 77 1.08 -2.33 19.13
C GLY A 77 2.07 -3.39 19.60
N VAL A 78 1.52 -4.49 20.12
CA VAL A 78 2.25 -5.61 20.72
C VAL A 78 3.05 -6.34 19.64
N LEU A 79 4.35 -6.46 19.87
CA LEU A 79 5.23 -7.28 19.04
C LEU A 79 4.88 -8.76 19.27
N PRO A 80 4.81 -9.57 18.21
CA PRO A 80 4.50 -10.97 18.35
C PRO A 80 5.62 -11.72 19.05
N ALA A 81 5.29 -12.88 19.61
CA ALA A 81 6.30 -13.82 20.07
C ALA A 81 7.26 -14.19 18.92
N PRO A 82 8.54 -14.47 19.22
CA PRO A 82 9.45 -15.05 18.24
C PRO A 82 8.85 -16.32 17.63
N ASN A 83 9.01 -16.51 16.31
CA ASN A 83 8.43 -17.63 15.56
C ASN A 83 6.89 -17.70 15.53
N ALA A 84 6.19 -16.63 15.94
CA ALA A 84 4.73 -16.56 15.77
C ALA A 84 4.35 -16.70 14.29
N ARG A 85 3.25 -17.42 14.05
CA ARG A 85 2.70 -17.56 12.70
C ARG A 85 1.86 -16.33 12.36
N VAL A 86 2.09 -15.80 11.17
CA VAL A 86 1.47 -14.58 10.67
C VAL A 86 0.81 -14.82 9.34
N ARG A 87 -0.31 -14.14 9.15
CA ARG A 87 -1.00 -14.03 7.87
C ARG A 87 -0.71 -12.67 7.27
N LEU A 88 -0.30 -12.67 6.01
CA LEU A 88 0.04 -11.50 5.22
C LEU A 88 -0.86 -11.45 4.00
N VAL A 89 -1.30 -10.25 3.63
CA VAL A 89 -1.95 -10.03 2.33
C VAL A 89 -0.86 -9.71 1.31
N ARG A 90 -0.87 -10.44 0.19
CA ARG A 90 -0.05 -10.13 -0.97
C ARG A 90 -0.82 -9.13 -1.83
N HIS A 91 -0.25 -7.95 -2.02
CA HIS A 91 -0.78 -6.98 -2.98
C HIS A 91 0.06 -7.00 -4.25
N GLU A 92 -0.62 -7.02 -5.39
CA GLU A 92 -0.02 -6.81 -6.69
C GLU A 92 -0.35 -5.41 -7.17
N HIS A 93 0.68 -4.59 -7.33
CA HIS A 93 0.55 -3.28 -7.94
C HIS A 93 0.42 -3.47 -9.46
N LEU A 94 -0.73 -3.05 -10.00
CA LEU A 94 -1.02 -3.10 -11.44
C LEU A 94 -0.52 -1.84 -12.19
N GLY A 95 0.36 -1.05 -11.55
CA GLY A 95 0.99 0.12 -12.14
C GLY A 95 1.98 -0.20 -13.26
N LEU A 96 2.68 0.83 -13.73
CA LEU A 96 3.71 0.72 -14.78
C LEU A 96 4.85 -0.24 -14.40
N TRP A 97 5.09 -0.42 -13.10
CA TRP A 97 6.09 -1.35 -12.57
C TRP A 97 5.38 -2.39 -11.72
N ARG A 98 5.19 -3.59 -12.27
CA ARG A 98 4.58 -4.71 -11.54
C ARG A 98 5.44 -5.04 -10.32
N ARG A 99 4.97 -4.65 -9.14
CA ARG A 99 5.65 -4.91 -7.86
C ARG A 99 4.70 -5.65 -6.93
N THR A 100 5.23 -6.67 -6.27
CA THR A 100 4.52 -7.38 -5.20
C THR A 100 4.91 -6.77 -3.86
N THR A 101 3.93 -6.35 -3.09
CA THR A 101 4.11 -5.87 -1.72
C THR A 101 3.37 -6.80 -0.77
N PHE A 102 3.82 -6.85 0.48
CA PHE A 102 3.23 -7.69 1.52
C PHE A 102 2.78 -6.81 2.66
N GLN A 103 1.52 -6.94 3.05
CA GLN A 103 0.94 -6.22 4.17
C GLN A 103 0.59 -7.20 5.29
N PHE A 104 0.84 -6.78 6.53
CA PHE A 104 0.43 -7.55 7.69
C PHE A 104 -1.11 -7.54 7.83
N GLU A 105 -1.72 -8.72 7.98
CA GLU A 105 -3.16 -8.86 8.19
C GLU A 105 -3.45 -9.19 9.66
N ALA A 106 -2.98 -10.35 10.13
CA ALA A 106 -3.29 -10.85 11.46
C ALA A 106 -2.22 -11.84 11.95
N TYR A 107 -2.13 -11.98 13.27
CA TYR A 107 -1.46 -13.12 13.89
C TYR A 107 -2.39 -14.33 13.85
N GLU A 108 -1.85 -15.49 13.50
CA GLU A 108 -2.64 -16.71 13.68
C GLU A 108 -2.67 -17.07 15.16
N PRO A 109 -3.86 -17.38 15.72
CA PRO A 109 -3.93 -17.83 17.10
C PRO A 109 -3.05 -19.06 17.24
N TYR A 110 -2.17 -19.04 18.24
CA TYR A 110 -1.41 -20.20 18.65
C TYR A 110 -2.41 -21.22 19.20
N ASN A 111 -2.92 -22.10 18.33
CA ASN A 111 -3.64 -23.29 18.73
C ASN A 111 -2.63 -24.27 19.34
N GLY A 112 -2.17 -23.96 20.54
CA GLY A 112 -1.56 -24.94 21.42
C GLY A 112 -2.64 -25.90 21.89
N GLN A 113 -2.80 -27.00 21.18
CA GLN A 113 -3.11 -28.28 21.82
C GLN A 113 -1.80 -28.91 22.28
#